data_AF-A0A0G0XND5-F1
#
_entry.id   AF-A0A0G0XND5-F1
#
_cell.length_a   1.000
_cell.length_b   1.000
_cell.length_c   1.000
_cell.angle_alpha   90.00
_cell.angle_beta   90.00
_cell.angle_gamma   90.00
#
_symmetry.space_group_name_H-M   'P 1'
#
loop_
_entity.id
_entity.type
_entity.pdbx_description
1 polymer ?
#
loop_
_entity_poly.entity_id
_entity_poly.type
_entity_poly.pdbx_seq_one_letter_code
_entity_poly.pdbx_strand_id
1 'polypeptide(L)'
;MHIDNSACNLASLNLLKFLSAGGRFNTELFRKAVDTMIAAQEIIVGNSFYPTERITENAKNYRELGLGYANLGATLMVLGLPYDSDAGRITAGRITSLMCGEAYRMSAVLASIKGPFAGYDLNKEPTLGVIEKHMNEAEKLFLNSEVSEHEDINLRDQAKLIWQEVLELSEKYGVRNSQVTVLAPTGTIAFLMDCDTTGVEPELAIVKYKKLVGGGVLKLVNNQVPLALTRLGYANEQVKEISDYILEKETIEGAPHIKQEHLPVFDCSFRPKNGNRCIYHLGHIKMMAAVQPFISGAISKTVNLPSDATVEDVKNVFMEGWRLGLKAIAVYRDGSKSIQPLNLTKDQKAKKEEEAGENNLIEKINGYTRRKLPDERPSMTHKFSVGGFESYLTVGFYPGTQKPGETFITTAKEGSTVSGLFDTIATLISMCKKVQRYAF
;
A
#
# COMPACT_ATOMS: atom_id res chain seq x y z
N MET A 1 -12.79 15.11 -12.15
CA MET A 1 -13.10 13.77 -12.69
C MET A 1 -11.94 13.39 -13.60
N HIS A 2 -11.48 12.14 -13.53
CA HIS A 2 -10.32 11.65 -14.28
C HIS A 2 -10.62 11.47 -15.77
N ILE A 3 -9.58 11.49 -16.59
CA ILE A 3 -9.68 11.28 -18.04
C ILE A 3 -9.74 9.79 -18.30
N ASP A 4 -10.79 9.33 -18.98
CA ASP A 4 -10.88 7.92 -19.40
C ASP A 4 -9.75 7.55 -20.35
N ASN A 5 -9.25 6.31 -20.21
CA ASN A 5 -8.12 5.82 -21.01
C ASN A 5 -6.88 6.70 -20.81
N SER A 6 -6.52 6.96 -19.55
CA SER A 6 -5.28 7.63 -19.15
C SER A 6 -4.33 6.64 -18.48
N ALA A 7 -3.09 7.08 -18.28
CA ALA A 7 -2.09 6.35 -17.52
C ALA A 7 -1.39 7.32 -16.56
N CYS A 8 -1.02 6.81 -15.39
CA CYS A 8 -0.36 7.58 -14.35
C CYS A 8 0.98 6.96 -14.01
N ASN A 9 2.03 7.78 -14.00
CA ASN A 9 3.36 7.36 -13.55
C ASN A 9 3.46 7.49 -12.03
N LEU A 10 3.55 6.36 -11.32
CA LEU A 10 3.49 6.30 -9.86
C LEU A 10 4.88 6.22 -9.21
N ALA A 11 5.03 6.87 -8.06
CA ALA A 11 6.19 6.77 -7.19
C ALA A 11 5.79 6.95 -5.72
N SER A 12 6.62 6.50 -4.78
CA SER A 12 6.37 6.72 -3.36
C SER A 12 7.66 6.95 -2.58
N LEU A 13 7.63 7.92 -1.67
CA LEU A 13 8.71 8.21 -0.73
C LEU A 13 8.50 7.47 0.60
N ASN A 14 9.57 6.97 1.22
CA ASN A 14 9.51 6.39 2.56
C ASN A 14 9.66 7.52 3.61
N LEU A 15 8.58 7.87 4.32
CA LEU A 15 8.57 9.00 5.26
C LEU A 15 9.59 8.89 6.40
N LEU A 16 9.89 7.67 6.87
CA LEU A 16 10.88 7.47 7.94
C LEU A 16 12.29 7.93 7.55
N LYS A 17 12.62 7.98 6.25
CA LYS A 17 13.93 8.46 5.78
C LYS A 17 14.12 9.97 5.92
N PHE A 18 13.02 10.70 6.15
CA PHE A 18 13.05 12.13 6.40
C PHE A 18 12.95 12.46 7.89
N LEU A 19 12.90 11.46 8.77
CA LEU A 19 12.89 11.68 10.20
C LEU A 19 14.31 11.58 10.76
N SER A 20 14.79 12.67 11.36
CA SER A 20 16.10 12.72 12.00
C SER A 20 16.07 12.11 13.40
N ALA A 21 17.27 11.82 13.96
CA ALA A 21 17.41 11.45 15.36
C ALA A 21 16.80 12.54 16.25
N GLY A 22 15.88 12.15 17.14
CA GLY A 22 15.10 13.11 17.93
C GLY A 22 13.80 13.59 17.29
N GLY A 23 13.33 12.94 16.22
CA GLY A 23 11.95 13.11 15.72
C GLY A 23 11.67 14.42 14.99
N ARG A 24 12.70 15.12 14.49
CA ARG A 24 12.52 16.30 13.64
C ARG A 24 12.44 15.91 12.17
N PHE A 25 11.49 16.46 11.43
CA PHE A 25 11.26 16.17 10.02
C PHE A 25 12.21 17.01 9.15
N ASN A 26 12.96 16.35 8.27
CA ASN A 26 13.90 17.00 7.37
C ASN A 26 13.16 17.53 6.12
N THR A 27 12.51 18.67 6.31
CA THR A 27 11.75 19.39 5.27
C THR A 27 12.57 19.67 4.02
N GLU A 28 13.84 20.08 4.15
CA GLU A 28 14.69 20.41 3.00
C GLU A 28 15.00 19.17 2.16
N LEU A 29 15.39 18.06 2.80
CA LEU A 29 15.64 16.80 2.11
C LEU A 29 14.36 16.27 1.44
N PHE A 30 13.22 16.40 2.12
CA PHE A 30 11.93 15.97 1.57
C PHE A 30 11.58 16.75 0.30
N ARG A 31 11.74 18.08 0.30
CA ARG A 31 11.51 18.93 -0.88
C ARG A 31 12.40 18.52 -2.06
N LYS A 32 13.71 18.35 -1.83
CA LYS A 32 14.66 17.90 -2.87
C LYS A 32 14.32 16.51 -3.43
N ALA A 33 13.84 15.61 -2.58
CA ALA A 33 13.39 14.29 -3.02
C ALA A 33 12.12 14.40 -3.89
N VAL A 34 11.16 15.25 -3.52
CA VAL A 34 9.97 15.52 -4.33
C VAL A 34 10.36 16.08 -5.69
N ASP A 35 11.24 17.09 -5.75
CA ASP A 35 11.72 17.66 -7.02
C ASP A 35 12.32 16.60 -7.95
N THR A 36 13.20 15.77 -7.38
CA THR A 36 13.88 14.71 -8.11
C THR A 36 12.89 13.69 -8.66
N MET A 37 11.90 13.29 -7.85
CA MET A 37 10.90 12.31 -8.27
C MET A 37 9.95 12.88 -9.32
N ILE A 38 9.51 14.13 -9.19
CA ILE A 38 8.66 14.78 -10.20
C ILE A 38 9.40 14.90 -11.53
N ALA A 39 10.67 15.33 -11.52
CA ALA A 39 11.48 15.38 -12.73
C ALA A 39 11.62 13.98 -13.37
N ALA A 40 11.94 12.96 -12.58
CA ALA A 40 12.09 11.59 -13.07
C ALA A 40 10.77 11.02 -13.64
N GLN A 41 9.66 11.19 -12.94
CA GLN A 41 8.34 10.73 -13.38
C GLN A 41 7.90 11.44 -14.66
N GLU A 42 8.19 12.74 -14.80
CA GLU A 42 7.92 13.50 -16.02
C GLU A 42 8.68 12.91 -17.21
N ILE A 43 10.01 12.76 -17.09
CA ILE A 43 10.88 12.26 -18.16
C ILE A 43 10.34 10.94 -18.71
N ILE A 44 9.85 10.07 -17.83
CA ILE A 44 9.32 8.75 -18.21
C ILE A 44 8.03 8.86 -19.03
N VAL A 45 7.17 9.87 -18.82
CA VAL A 45 5.90 10.03 -19.57
C VAL A 45 6.13 9.95 -21.09
N GLY A 46 7.16 10.65 -21.59
CA GLY A 46 7.47 10.70 -23.02
C GLY A 46 8.12 9.43 -23.58
N ASN A 47 8.83 8.69 -22.73
CA ASN A 47 9.62 7.52 -23.10
C ASN A 47 8.89 6.18 -22.86
N SER A 48 7.75 6.21 -22.18
CA SER A 48 6.92 5.03 -21.93
C SER A 48 6.18 4.55 -23.19
N PHE A 49 6.01 3.23 -23.27
CA PHE A 49 5.06 2.59 -24.19
C PHE A 49 3.74 2.34 -23.47
N TYR A 50 2.63 2.72 -24.11
CA TYR A 50 1.29 2.54 -23.55
C TYR A 50 0.50 1.49 -24.36
N PRO A 51 -0.44 0.77 -23.72
CA PRO A 51 -1.07 -0.39 -24.33
C PRO A 51 -2.01 -0.06 -25.50
N THR A 52 -2.51 1.18 -25.58
CA THR A 52 -3.36 1.64 -26.70
C THR A 52 -2.95 3.04 -27.15
N GLU A 53 -3.30 3.37 -28.39
CA GLU A 53 -3.02 4.68 -28.98
C GLU A 53 -3.72 5.81 -28.21
N ARG A 54 -4.98 5.59 -27.81
CA ARG A 54 -5.74 6.54 -26.98
C ARG A 54 -5.11 6.80 -25.61
N ILE A 55 -4.59 5.75 -24.96
CA ILE A 55 -3.85 5.92 -23.69
C ILE A 55 -2.54 6.67 -23.92
N THR A 56 -1.85 6.38 -25.03
CA THR A 56 -0.61 7.08 -25.41
C THR A 56 -0.86 8.59 -25.58
N GLU A 57 -1.90 8.94 -26.34
CA GLU A 57 -2.28 10.32 -26.59
C GLU A 57 -2.61 11.05 -25.29
N ASN A 58 -3.51 10.48 -24.47
CA ASN A 58 -3.89 11.09 -23.20
C ASN A 58 -2.72 11.24 -22.23
N ALA A 59 -1.87 10.22 -22.09
CA ALA A 59 -0.70 10.29 -21.23
C ALA A 59 0.28 11.38 -21.67
N LYS A 60 0.48 11.58 -22.98
CA LYS A 60 1.34 12.65 -23.51
C LYS A 60 0.71 14.03 -23.39
N ASN A 61 -0.61 14.14 -23.60
CA ASN A 61 -1.34 15.41 -23.59
C ASN A 61 -1.53 15.96 -22.17
N TYR A 62 -1.78 15.11 -21.18
CA TYR A 62 -2.11 15.52 -19.81
C TYR A 62 -0.98 15.24 -18.80
N ARG A 63 -0.09 14.30 -19.12
CA ARG A 63 1.16 14.07 -18.38
C ARG A 63 0.93 13.78 -16.89
N GLU A 64 -0.08 12.95 -16.60
CA GLU A 64 -0.49 12.62 -15.23
C GLU A 64 0.61 11.88 -14.47
N LEU A 65 0.96 12.42 -13.30
CA LEU A 65 1.85 11.80 -12.34
C LEU A 65 1.09 11.42 -11.07
N GLY A 66 1.72 10.57 -10.27
CA GLY A 66 1.21 10.20 -8.95
C GLY A 66 2.35 9.95 -7.99
N LEU A 67 2.92 11.03 -7.46
CA LEU A 67 3.81 10.95 -6.31
C LEU A 67 3.01 10.77 -5.02
N GLY A 68 3.40 9.79 -4.21
CA GLY A 68 2.86 9.56 -2.89
C GLY A 68 3.96 9.24 -1.87
N TYR A 69 3.56 8.62 -0.78
CA TYR A 69 4.47 8.15 0.25
C TYR A 69 3.99 6.86 0.90
N ALA A 70 4.87 6.20 1.65
CA ALA A 70 4.58 5.12 2.57
C ALA A 70 5.00 5.50 4.00
N ASN A 71 4.73 4.63 4.97
CA ASN A 71 5.17 4.78 6.35
C ASN A 71 4.55 5.94 7.15
N LEU A 72 3.38 6.47 6.79
CA LEU A 72 2.77 7.52 7.60
C LEU A 72 2.45 7.02 9.03
N GLY A 73 1.80 5.86 9.15
CA GLY A 73 1.50 5.27 10.46
C GLY A 73 2.73 5.03 11.33
N ALA A 74 3.78 4.47 10.73
CA ALA A 74 5.06 4.30 11.41
C ALA A 74 5.68 5.64 11.84
N THR A 75 5.65 6.65 10.96
CA THR A 75 6.19 7.99 11.25
C THR A 75 5.47 8.63 12.42
N LEU A 76 4.13 8.59 12.45
CA LEU A 76 3.34 9.13 13.56
C LEU A 76 3.63 8.40 14.88
N MET A 77 3.74 7.07 14.84
CA MET A 77 4.10 6.28 16.03
C MET A 77 5.47 6.68 16.58
N VAL A 78 6.50 6.77 15.73
CA VAL A 78 7.86 7.21 16.14
C VAL A 78 7.86 8.61 16.72
N LEU A 79 7.02 9.51 16.19
CA LEU A 79 6.84 10.86 16.72
C LEU A 79 6.13 10.89 18.08
N GLY A 80 5.59 9.76 18.55
CA GLY A 80 4.78 9.69 19.76
C GLY A 80 3.36 10.23 19.57
N LEU A 81 2.87 10.29 18.32
CA LEU A 81 1.57 10.84 17.98
C LEU A 81 0.58 9.70 17.70
N PRO A 82 -0.57 9.64 18.40
CA PRO A 82 -1.62 8.70 18.05
C PRO A 82 -2.11 8.93 16.63
N TYR A 83 -2.21 7.86 15.84
CA TYR A 83 -2.71 7.96 14.47
C TYR A 83 -4.14 8.55 14.44
N ASP A 84 -5.02 8.13 15.35
CA ASP A 84 -6.36 8.70 15.50
C ASP A 84 -6.38 9.85 16.51
N SER A 85 -5.61 10.91 16.24
CA SER A 85 -5.63 12.16 17.01
C SER A 85 -5.59 13.38 16.11
N ASP A 86 -5.96 14.54 16.65
CA ASP A 86 -5.86 15.80 15.91
C ASP A 86 -4.39 16.15 15.61
N ALA A 87 -3.48 15.93 16.56
CA ALA A 87 -2.04 16.14 16.34
C ALA A 87 -1.48 15.24 15.23
N GLY A 88 -1.88 13.95 15.21
CA GLY A 88 -1.51 13.02 14.15
C GLY A 88 -2.04 13.45 12.78
N ARG A 89 -3.31 13.88 12.71
CA ARG A 89 -3.95 14.39 11.49
C ARG A 89 -3.33 15.69 10.99
N ILE A 90 -3.03 16.63 11.87
CA ILE A 90 -2.36 17.90 11.54
C ILE A 90 -0.98 17.63 10.94
N THR A 91 -0.20 16.75 11.58
CA THR A 91 1.12 16.37 11.10
C THR A 91 1.05 15.69 9.72
N ALA A 92 0.12 14.75 9.55
CA ALA A 92 -0.13 14.12 8.27
C ALA A 92 -0.49 15.15 7.18
N GLY A 93 -1.45 16.03 7.46
CA GLY A 93 -1.86 17.09 6.55
C GLY A 93 -0.72 18.00 6.13
N ARG A 94 0.19 18.37 7.06
CA ARG A 94 1.37 19.19 6.73
C ARG A 94 2.37 18.49 5.82
N ILE A 95 2.68 17.22 6.11
CA ILE A 95 3.56 16.40 5.24
C ILE A 95 2.97 16.31 3.84
N THR A 96 1.67 16.03 3.74
CA THR A 96 0.98 15.92 2.45
C THR A 96 0.90 17.27 1.71
N SER A 97 0.60 18.36 2.43
CA SER A 97 0.58 19.72 1.89
C SER A 97 1.92 20.11 1.29
N LEU A 98 3.00 19.90 2.04
CA LEU A 98 4.36 20.16 1.58
C LEU A 98 4.70 19.31 0.34
N MET A 99 4.38 18.01 0.33
CA MET A 99 4.64 17.13 -0.81
C MET A 99 3.93 17.63 -2.07
N CYS A 100 2.64 17.96 -1.96
CA CYS A 100 1.84 18.34 -3.10
C CYS A 100 2.19 19.75 -3.61
N GLY A 101 2.41 20.69 -2.69
CA GLY A 101 2.87 22.03 -3.03
C GLY A 101 4.22 21.97 -3.75
N GLU A 102 5.20 21.27 -3.19
CA GLU A 102 6.51 21.12 -3.84
C GLU A 102 6.40 20.43 -5.21
N ALA A 103 5.52 19.43 -5.34
CA ALA A 103 5.32 18.74 -6.60
C ALA A 103 4.71 19.64 -7.68
N TYR A 104 3.74 20.48 -7.33
CA TYR A 104 3.21 21.50 -8.25
C TYR A 104 4.24 22.58 -8.56
N ARG A 105 5.03 23.03 -7.57
CA ARG A 105 6.12 23.99 -7.76
C ARG A 105 7.10 23.47 -8.81
N MET A 106 7.57 22.24 -8.65
CA MET A 106 8.47 21.60 -9.61
C MET A 106 7.80 21.42 -10.98
N SER A 107 6.51 21.08 -11.02
CA SER A 107 5.76 21.00 -12.28
C SER A 107 5.71 22.34 -13.01
N ALA A 108 5.55 23.46 -12.29
CA ALA A 108 5.58 24.81 -12.87
C ALA A 108 6.99 25.20 -13.34
N VAL A 109 8.04 24.82 -12.60
CA VAL A 109 9.43 24.97 -13.05
C VAL A 109 9.67 24.22 -14.36
N LEU A 110 9.22 22.97 -14.46
CA LEU A 110 9.32 22.19 -15.70
C LEU A 110 8.52 22.83 -16.84
N ALA A 111 7.36 23.43 -16.55
CA ALA A 111 6.57 24.17 -17.54
C ALA A 111 7.32 25.40 -18.06
N SER A 112 8.08 26.11 -17.23
CA SER A 112 8.90 27.24 -17.68
C SER A 112 9.98 26.85 -18.71
N ILE A 113 10.37 25.56 -18.76
CA ILE A 113 11.40 25.04 -19.66
C ILE A 113 10.81 24.33 -20.88
N LYS A 114 9.71 23.58 -20.70
CA LYS A 114 9.13 22.69 -21.73
C LYS A 114 7.72 23.09 -22.17
N GLY A 115 7.16 24.15 -21.61
CA GLY A 115 5.74 24.52 -21.72
C GLY A 115 4.84 23.68 -20.81
N PRO A 116 3.62 24.13 -20.51
CA PRO A 116 2.65 23.35 -19.72
C PRO A 116 2.18 22.09 -20.47
N PHE A 117 1.35 21.26 -19.83
CA PHE A 117 0.70 20.14 -20.53
C PHE A 117 -0.20 20.65 -21.67
N ALA A 118 -0.42 19.84 -22.70
CA ALA A 118 -1.06 20.28 -23.96
C ALA A 118 -2.50 20.79 -23.75
N GLY A 119 -3.23 20.22 -22.79
CA GLY A 119 -4.58 20.65 -22.43
C GLY A 119 -4.65 21.86 -21.48
N TYR A 120 -3.54 22.51 -21.13
CA TYR A 120 -3.51 23.52 -20.08
C TYR A 120 -4.30 24.77 -20.44
N ASP A 121 -4.17 25.31 -21.67
CA ASP A 121 -4.84 26.56 -22.04
C ASP A 121 -6.37 26.47 -21.92
N LEU A 122 -6.95 25.31 -22.24
CA LEU A 122 -8.38 25.03 -22.08
C LEU A 122 -8.78 24.84 -20.61
N ASN A 123 -7.85 24.38 -19.77
CA ASN A 123 -8.06 24.06 -18.36
C ASN A 123 -7.38 25.06 -17.41
N LYS A 124 -6.95 26.23 -17.89
CA LYS A 124 -6.15 27.17 -17.10
C LYS A 124 -6.88 27.60 -15.83
N GLU A 125 -8.08 28.14 -15.98
CA GLU A 125 -8.88 28.63 -14.85
C GLU A 125 -9.23 27.50 -13.85
N PRO A 126 -9.75 26.32 -14.28
CA PRO A 126 -9.96 25.20 -13.35
C PRO A 126 -8.68 24.71 -12.65
N THR A 127 -7.54 24.68 -13.37
CA THR A 127 -6.26 24.21 -12.81
C THR A 127 -5.77 25.15 -11.72
N LEU A 128 -5.76 26.46 -12.00
CA LEU A 128 -5.38 27.47 -11.00
C LEU A 128 -6.36 27.48 -9.82
N GLY A 129 -7.67 27.35 -10.08
CA GLY A 129 -8.67 27.26 -9.01
C GLY A 129 -8.52 26.01 -8.12
N VAL A 130 -7.99 24.89 -8.63
CA VAL A 130 -7.66 23.72 -7.79
C VAL A 130 -6.41 23.99 -6.94
N ILE A 131 -5.38 24.61 -7.51
CA ILE A 131 -4.18 25.03 -6.77
C ILE A 131 -4.56 26.02 -5.65
N GLU A 132 -5.44 26.98 -5.94
CA GLU A 132 -5.95 27.93 -4.94
C GLU A 132 -6.73 27.23 -3.82
N LYS A 133 -7.54 26.20 -4.15
CA LYS A 133 -8.19 25.37 -3.12
C LYS A 133 -7.18 24.66 -2.22
N HIS A 134 -6.09 24.12 -2.78
CA HIS A 134 -5.02 23.53 -1.97
C HIS A 134 -4.37 24.56 -1.04
N MET A 135 -4.06 25.76 -1.56
CA MET A 135 -3.51 26.87 -0.79
C MET A 135 -4.44 27.30 0.36
N ASN A 136 -5.73 27.46 0.08
CA ASN A 136 -6.73 27.84 1.08
C ASN A 136 -6.84 26.80 2.21
N GLU A 137 -6.79 25.51 1.88
CA GLU A 137 -6.80 24.45 2.89
C GLU A 137 -5.49 24.40 3.68
N ALA A 138 -4.34 24.73 3.06
CA ALA A 138 -3.06 24.84 3.77
C ALA A 138 -3.07 26.02 4.75
N GLU A 139 -3.71 27.13 4.39
CA GLU A 139 -3.90 28.26 5.29
C GLU A 139 -4.84 27.93 6.45
N LYS A 140 -5.96 27.26 6.20
CA LYS A 140 -6.84 26.77 7.27
C LYS A 140 -6.11 25.82 8.22
N LEU A 141 -5.32 24.89 7.68
CA LEU A 141 -4.51 23.97 8.49
C LEU A 141 -3.52 24.74 9.37
N PHE A 142 -2.88 25.77 8.84
CA PHE A 142 -1.94 26.62 9.59
C PHE A 142 -2.63 27.42 10.71
N LEU A 143 -3.80 27.99 10.43
CA LEU A 143 -4.55 28.84 11.38
C LEU A 143 -5.23 28.02 12.49
N ASN A 144 -5.73 26.83 12.16
CA ASN A 144 -6.49 25.98 13.07
C ASN A 144 -5.64 24.97 13.84
N SER A 145 -4.32 25.00 13.68
CA SER A 145 -3.41 24.15 14.44
C SER A 145 -2.71 24.94 15.54
N GLU A 146 -2.92 24.52 16.79
CA GLU A 146 -2.18 25.06 17.93
C GLU A 146 -0.71 24.65 17.85
N VAL A 147 0.18 25.57 18.24
CA VAL A 147 1.61 25.28 18.33
C VAL A 147 1.87 24.53 19.63
N SER A 148 2.22 23.25 19.52
CA SER A 148 2.68 22.46 20.68
C SER A 148 4.21 22.56 20.84
N GLU A 149 4.72 22.36 22.06
CA GLU A 149 6.17 22.38 22.34
C GLU A 149 6.97 21.35 21.52
N HIS A 150 6.31 20.30 21.03
CA HIS A 150 6.92 19.19 20.30
C HIS A 150 6.75 19.33 18.77
N GLU A 151 6.25 20.48 18.32
CA GLU A 151 5.91 20.73 16.92
C GLU A 151 7.13 21.09 16.07
N ASP A 152 7.19 20.53 14.86
CA ASP A 152 8.18 20.94 13.86
C ASP A 152 7.72 22.23 13.16
N ILE A 153 8.18 23.37 13.67
CA ILE A 153 7.86 24.71 13.17
C ILE A 153 8.24 24.84 11.68
N ASN A 154 9.36 24.25 11.26
CA ASN A 154 9.80 24.34 9.86
C ASN A 154 8.82 23.61 8.94
N LEU A 155 8.41 22.39 9.31
CA LEU A 155 7.40 21.66 8.56
C LEU A 155 6.07 22.43 8.51
N ARG A 156 5.63 23.00 9.64
CA ARG A 156 4.40 23.81 9.73
C ARG A 156 4.43 24.99 8.76
N ASP A 157 5.49 25.78 8.79
CA ASP A 157 5.60 26.99 7.99
C ASP A 157 5.76 26.67 6.50
N GLN A 158 6.62 25.71 6.15
CA GLN A 158 6.84 25.32 4.76
C GLN A 158 5.61 24.66 4.12
N ALA A 159 4.81 23.92 4.89
CA ALA A 159 3.55 23.35 4.41
C ALA A 159 2.51 24.41 4.00
N LYS A 160 2.66 25.66 4.47
CA LYS A 160 1.86 26.81 4.03
C LYS A 160 2.57 27.59 2.92
N LEU A 161 3.80 28.03 3.19
CA LEU A 161 4.53 29.01 2.36
C LEU A 161 4.77 28.53 0.94
N ILE A 162 4.96 27.23 0.74
CA ILE A 162 5.19 26.64 -0.59
C ILE A 162 4.11 27.02 -1.60
N TRP A 163 2.85 27.16 -1.15
CA TRP A 163 1.72 27.43 -2.04
C TRP A 163 1.72 28.82 -2.65
N GLN A 164 2.37 29.80 -2.00
CA GLN A 164 2.57 31.13 -2.58
C GLN A 164 3.47 31.06 -3.81
N GLU A 165 4.58 30.33 -3.70
CA GLU A 165 5.51 30.08 -4.80
C GLU A 165 4.85 29.27 -5.92
N VAL A 166 4.04 28.25 -5.56
CA VAL A 166 3.26 27.47 -6.53
C VAL A 166 2.32 28.38 -7.35
N LEU A 167 1.56 29.26 -6.69
CA LEU A 167 0.61 30.12 -7.37
C LEU A 167 1.33 31.09 -8.32
N GLU A 168 2.37 31.77 -7.84
CA GLU A 168 3.18 32.70 -8.64
C GLU A 168 3.75 32.02 -9.89
N LEU A 169 4.38 30.85 -9.73
CA LEU A 169 4.97 30.12 -10.86
C LEU A 169 3.90 29.57 -11.81
N SER A 170 2.79 29.06 -11.28
CA SER A 170 1.73 28.46 -12.09
C SER A 170 0.94 29.49 -12.89
N GLU A 171 0.73 30.70 -12.36
CA GLU A 171 0.12 31.81 -13.11
C GLU A 171 1.01 32.27 -14.27
N LYS A 172 2.33 32.30 -14.02
CA LYS A 172 3.32 32.80 -14.98
C LYS A 172 3.66 31.80 -16.08
N TYR A 173 3.79 30.51 -15.74
CA TYR A 173 4.31 29.48 -16.65
C TYR A 173 3.33 28.34 -16.93
N GLY A 174 2.23 28.27 -16.20
CA GLY A 174 1.39 27.08 -16.15
C GLY A 174 2.04 25.92 -15.39
N VAL A 175 1.45 24.74 -15.50
CA VAL A 175 1.99 23.50 -14.91
C VAL A 175 2.23 22.46 -15.99
N ARG A 176 3.31 21.67 -15.83
CA ARG A 176 3.69 20.64 -16.80
C ARG A 176 2.80 19.41 -16.73
N ASN A 177 2.11 19.20 -15.61
CA ASN A 177 1.35 17.98 -15.31
C ASN A 177 -0.06 18.36 -14.85
N SER A 178 -1.08 17.70 -15.39
CA SER A 178 -2.48 17.91 -14.96
C SER A 178 -2.74 17.35 -13.55
N GLN A 179 -1.92 16.39 -13.11
CA GLN A 179 -1.93 15.79 -11.78
C GLN A 179 -0.50 15.46 -11.36
N VAL A 180 -0.18 15.68 -10.08
CA VAL A 180 1.18 15.48 -9.55
C VAL A 180 1.26 14.46 -8.41
N THR A 181 0.18 14.22 -7.68
CA THR A 181 0.17 13.46 -6.43
C THR A 181 -0.99 12.49 -6.32
N VAL A 182 -0.70 11.26 -5.85
CA VAL A 182 -1.66 10.18 -5.59
C VAL A 182 -1.10 9.32 -4.45
N LEU A 183 -1.94 8.97 -3.47
CA LEU A 183 -1.57 7.96 -2.47
C LEU A 183 -1.99 6.58 -2.96
N ALA A 184 -1.17 5.97 -3.80
CA ALA A 184 -1.40 4.65 -4.37
C ALA A 184 -1.06 3.52 -3.37
N PRO A 185 -1.53 2.27 -3.59
CA PRO A 185 -1.12 1.14 -2.78
C PRO A 185 0.37 0.88 -2.94
N THR A 186 1.10 0.84 -1.83
CA THR A 186 2.55 0.61 -1.85
C THR A 186 2.93 -0.84 -1.55
N GLY A 187 2.03 -1.82 -1.73
CA GLY A 187 2.19 -3.20 -1.24
C GLY A 187 3.57 -3.83 -1.53
N THR A 188 3.90 -4.04 -2.80
CA THR A 188 5.18 -4.68 -3.17
C THR A 188 6.39 -3.78 -2.91
N ILE A 189 6.28 -2.48 -3.22
CA ILE A 189 7.41 -1.55 -3.08
C ILE A 189 7.71 -1.20 -1.62
N ALA A 190 6.74 -1.32 -0.71
CA ALA A 190 6.92 -1.14 0.72
C ALA A 190 7.89 -2.19 1.27
N PHE A 191 7.82 -3.44 0.81
CA PHE A 191 8.81 -4.45 1.18
C PHE A 191 10.21 -4.10 0.67
N LEU A 192 10.33 -3.57 -0.55
CA LEU A 192 11.62 -3.15 -1.11
C LEU A 192 12.22 -1.96 -0.36
N MET A 193 11.39 -1.02 0.09
CA MET A 193 11.81 0.18 0.83
C MET A 193 11.93 -0.03 2.34
N ASP A 194 11.72 -1.26 2.82
CA ASP A 194 11.68 -1.62 4.25
C ASP A 194 10.69 -0.75 5.04
N CYS A 195 9.47 -0.64 4.51
CA CYS A 195 8.37 0.08 5.15
C CYS A 195 7.58 -0.84 6.09
N ASP A 196 7.23 -0.30 7.25
CA ASP A 196 6.34 -0.94 8.23
C ASP A 196 4.87 -0.73 7.90
N THR A 197 4.50 0.45 7.41
CA THR A 197 3.14 0.75 6.95
C THR A 197 3.10 1.18 5.50
N THR A 198 2.04 0.79 4.80
CA THR A 198 1.84 1.13 3.39
C THR A 198 1.10 2.44 3.24
N GLY A 199 1.49 3.30 2.29
CA GLY A 199 0.71 4.50 2.00
C GLY A 199 0.50 5.41 3.23
N VAL A 200 -0.77 5.75 3.43
CA VAL A 200 -1.35 6.45 4.59
C VAL A 200 -1.94 5.48 5.62
N GLU A 201 -1.68 4.18 5.52
CA GLU A 201 -2.18 3.19 6.50
C GLU A 201 -1.51 3.35 7.87
N PRO A 202 -2.26 3.15 8.99
CA PRO A 202 -1.66 2.94 10.29
C PRO A 202 -0.96 1.58 10.32
N GLU A 203 -0.29 1.30 11.42
CA GLU A 203 0.25 -0.03 11.65
C GLU A 203 -0.88 -1.07 11.75
N LEU A 204 -0.62 -2.28 11.23
CA LEU A 204 -1.62 -3.34 11.20
C LEU A 204 -1.78 -3.99 12.58
N ALA A 205 -0.65 -4.30 13.22
CA ALA A 205 -0.57 -4.94 14.53
C ALA A 205 0.74 -4.59 15.25
N ILE A 206 0.67 -4.56 16.59
CA ILE A 206 1.82 -4.26 17.45
C ILE A 206 2.82 -5.43 17.55
N VAL A 207 2.37 -6.66 17.25
CA VAL A 207 3.20 -7.86 17.15
C VAL A 207 3.18 -8.39 15.72
N LYS A 208 4.36 -8.72 15.20
CA LYS A 208 4.55 -9.29 13.85
C LYS A 208 5.01 -10.76 13.96
N TYR A 209 4.53 -11.58 13.04
CA TYR A 209 4.84 -13.01 12.94
C TYR A 209 5.59 -13.29 11.64
N LYS A 210 6.86 -13.69 11.73
CA LYS A 210 7.70 -14.02 10.57
C LYS A 210 7.89 -15.53 10.48
N LYS A 211 7.47 -16.14 9.37
CA LYS A 211 7.78 -17.56 9.08
C LYS A 211 9.25 -17.71 8.75
N LEU A 212 9.89 -18.72 9.32
CA LEU A 212 11.29 -19.05 9.03
C LEU A 212 11.37 -20.09 7.91
N VAL A 213 12.44 -20.03 7.11
CA VAL A 213 12.66 -20.90 5.93
C VAL A 213 12.79 -22.39 6.32
N GLY A 214 13.12 -22.70 7.58
CA GLY A 214 13.18 -24.07 8.12
C GLY A 214 11.95 -24.53 8.91
N GLY A 215 10.83 -23.80 8.82
CA GLY A 215 9.66 -24.02 9.67
C GLY A 215 9.73 -23.26 11.00
N GLY A 216 8.58 -23.15 11.67
CA GLY A 216 8.42 -22.30 12.86
C GLY A 216 8.09 -20.84 12.54
N VAL A 217 7.80 -20.07 13.58
CA VAL A 217 7.39 -18.66 13.50
C VAL A 217 8.16 -17.86 14.54
N LEU A 218 8.85 -16.81 14.09
CA LEU A 218 9.47 -15.81 14.95
C LEU A 218 8.45 -14.72 15.26
N LYS A 219 8.23 -14.46 16.55
CA LYS A 219 7.37 -13.40 17.06
C LYS A 219 8.22 -12.19 17.38
N LEU A 220 7.87 -11.02 16.85
CA LEU A 220 8.62 -9.78 16.97
C LEU A 220 7.68 -8.65 17.41
N VAL A 221 8.18 -7.75 18.26
CA VAL A 221 7.51 -6.45 18.48
C VAL A 221 7.69 -5.64 17.22
N ASN A 222 6.70 -4.81 16.91
CA ASN A 222 6.85 -3.77 15.92
C ASN A 222 8.11 -2.93 16.19
N ASN A 223 8.96 -2.77 15.17
CA ASN A 223 10.25 -2.06 15.29
C ASN A 223 10.11 -0.59 15.71
N GLN A 224 8.94 0.01 15.51
CA GLN A 224 8.66 1.40 15.86
C GLN A 224 8.31 1.58 17.34
N VAL A 225 7.87 0.53 18.03
CA VAL A 225 7.47 0.60 19.45
C VAL A 225 8.63 1.07 20.34
N PRO A 226 9.84 0.47 20.28
CA PRO A 226 10.96 0.95 21.10
C PRO A 226 11.36 2.40 20.80
N LEU A 227 11.29 2.81 19.53
CA LEU A 227 11.61 4.18 19.11
C LEU A 227 10.60 5.19 19.66
N ALA A 228 9.31 4.86 19.56
CA ALA A 228 8.22 5.65 20.11
C ALA A 228 8.30 5.77 21.64
N LEU A 229 8.58 4.68 22.35
CA LEU A 229 8.76 4.71 23.81
C LEU A 229 9.95 5.59 24.20
N THR A 230 11.08 5.46 23.49
CA THR A 230 12.23 6.35 23.73
C THR A 230 11.86 7.81 23.51
N ARG A 231 11.08 8.11 22.45
CA ARG A 231 10.58 9.46 22.15
C ARG A 231 9.66 10.00 23.24
N LEU A 232 8.81 9.14 23.82
CA LEU A 232 7.90 9.47 24.91
C LEU A 232 8.58 9.60 26.28
N GLY A 233 9.91 9.46 26.33
CA GLY A 233 10.73 9.70 27.53
C GLY A 233 10.91 8.49 28.45
N TYR A 234 10.61 7.28 27.98
CA TYR A 234 10.88 6.06 28.74
C TYR A 234 12.37 5.71 28.74
N ALA A 235 12.90 5.28 29.88
CA ALA A 235 14.28 4.82 29.98
C ALA A 235 14.49 3.49 29.24
N ASN A 236 15.72 3.21 28.79
CA ASN A 236 16.05 1.99 28.03
C ASN A 236 15.58 0.69 28.71
N GLU A 237 15.64 0.62 30.04
CA GLU A 237 15.14 -0.52 30.81
C GLU A 237 13.62 -0.65 30.73
N GLN A 238 12.88 0.45 30.90
CA GLN A 238 11.42 0.48 30.74
C GLN A 238 11.00 0.11 29.31
N VAL A 239 11.73 0.61 28.30
CA VAL A 239 11.49 0.27 26.90
C VAL A 239 11.62 -1.24 26.68
N LYS A 240 12.68 -1.85 27.25
CA LYS A 240 12.89 -3.30 27.17
C LYS A 240 11.77 -4.05 27.88
N GLU A 241 11.41 -3.68 29.11
CA GLU A 241 10.36 -4.36 29.88
C GLU A 241 8.99 -4.28 29.21
N ILE A 242 8.63 -3.13 28.63
CA ILE A 242 7.39 -2.97 27.86
C ILE A 242 7.43 -3.83 26.59
N SER A 243 8.57 -3.86 25.90
CA SER A 243 8.74 -4.67 24.68
C SER A 243 8.64 -6.17 24.97
N ASP A 244 9.27 -6.64 26.04
CA ASP A 244 9.20 -8.02 26.51
C ASP A 244 7.76 -8.38 26.92
N TYR A 245 7.06 -7.46 27.61
CA TYR A 245 5.65 -7.64 27.94
C TYR A 245 4.77 -7.79 26.69
N ILE A 246 4.98 -6.97 25.66
CA ILE A 246 4.23 -7.08 24.39
C ILE A 246 4.49 -8.43 23.71
N LEU A 247 5.74 -8.91 23.72
CA LEU A 247 6.09 -10.23 23.20
C LEU A 247 5.43 -11.36 23.98
N GLU A 248 5.30 -11.24 25.30
CA GLU A 248 4.68 -12.28 26.12
C GLU A 248 3.15 -12.23 26.01
N LYS A 249 2.57 -11.06 26.29
CA LYS A 249 1.13 -10.86 26.45
C LYS A 249 0.39 -10.52 25.17
N GLU A 250 1.08 -10.27 24.05
CA GLU A 250 0.45 -9.89 22.77
C GLU A 250 -0.40 -8.62 22.83
N THR A 251 -0.15 -7.75 23.80
CA THR A 251 -0.79 -6.44 23.96
C THR A 251 0.14 -5.50 24.72
N ILE A 252 -0.02 -4.20 24.53
CA ILE A 252 0.64 -3.18 25.36
C ILE A 252 -0.21 -2.77 26.57
N GLU A 253 -1.51 -3.08 26.55
CA GLU A 253 -2.41 -2.78 27.65
C GLU A 253 -1.96 -3.54 28.91
N GLY A 254 -1.68 -2.81 30.00
CA GLY A 254 -1.18 -3.39 31.25
C GLY A 254 0.31 -3.65 31.29
N ALA A 255 1.08 -3.21 30.28
CA ALA A 255 2.54 -3.25 30.33
C ALA A 255 3.09 -2.45 31.54
N PRO A 256 4.19 -2.89 32.15
CA PRO A 256 4.80 -2.14 33.26
C PRO A 256 5.21 -0.73 32.81
N HIS A 257 5.15 0.25 33.73
CA HIS A 257 5.53 1.66 33.51
C HIS A 257 4.70 2.46 32.50
N ILE A 258 3.95 1.82 31.60
CA ILE A 258 3.24 2.51 30.53
C ILE A 258 2.21 3.49 31.12
N LYS A 259 2.32 4.75 30.74
CA LYS A 259 1.33 5.78 31.07
C LYS A 259 0.08 5.57 30.20
N GLN A 260 -1.09 5.69 30.81
CA GLN A 260 -2.38 5.52 30.11
C GLN A 260 -2.53 6.48 28.93
N GLU A 261 -2.05 7.72 29.07
CA GLU A 261 -2.06 8.75 28.02
C GLU A 261 -1.22 8.39 26.79
N HIS A 262 -0.25 7.47 26.92
CA HIS A 262 0.62 7.04 25.82
C HIS A 262 0.06 5.83 25.05
N LEU A 263 -0.91 5.09 25.60
CA LEU A 263 -1.49 3.92 24.93
C LEU A 263 -2.03 4.20 23.52
N PRO A 264 -2.73 5.33 23.25
CA PRO A 264 -3.25 5.61 21.91
C PRO A 264 -2.18 5.70 20.80
N VAL A 265 -0.91 5.99 21.14
CA VAL A 265 0.21 6.01 20.19
C VAL A 265 0.42 4.64 19.53
N PHE A 266 0.08 3.57 20.24
CA PHE A 266 0.33 2.19 19.84
C PHE A 266 -0.92 1.48 19.31
N ASP A 267 -2.05 2.19 19.21
CA ASP A 267 -3.27 1.64 18.62
C ASP A 267 -3.03 1.31 17.13
N CYS A 268 -3.34 0.08 16.74
CA CYS A 268 -3.17 -0.44 15.38
C CYS A 268 -4.53 -0.65 14.69
N SER A 269 -4.53 -0.96 13.39
CA SER A 269 -5.77 -1.27 12.64
C SER A 269 -6.56 -2.42 13.26
N PHE A 270 -5.87 -3.45 13.73
CA PHE A 270 -6.49 -4.63 14.31
C PHE A 270 -6.26 -4.70 15.81
N ARG A 271 -7.26 -5.25 16.51
CA ARG A 271 -7.16 -5.50 17.93
C ARG A 271 -6.03 -6.48 18.22
N PRO A 272 -5.16 -6.20 19.19
CA PRO A 272 -4.22 -7.19 19.70
C PRO A 272 -4.98 -8.38 20.28
N LYS A 273 -4.36 -9.57 20.25
CA LYS A 273 -5.03 -10.82 20.64
C LYS A 273 -5.57 -10.80 22.07
N ASN A 274 -4.82 -10.21 23.00
CA ASN A 274 -5.18 -10.12 24.41
C ASN A 274 -5.43 -8.66 24.85
N GLY A 275 -5.86 -7.80 23.93
CA GLY A 275 -6.24 -6.44 24.25
C GLY A 275 -7.51 -5.99 23.51
N ASN A 276 -7.97 -4.81 23.85
CA ASN A 276 -9.26 -4.28 23.43
C ASN A 276 -9.11 -3.08 22.50
N ARG A 277 -7.95 -2.42 22.48
CA ARG A 277 -7.74 -1.18 21.73
C ARG A 277 -7.41 -1.43 20.26
N CYS A 278 -8.01 -0.63 19.39
CA CYS A 278 -7.66 -0.54 17.97
C CYS A 278 -8.13 0.81 17.43
N ILE A 279 -7.57 1.22 16.30
CA ILE A 279 -8.06 2.38 15.55
C ILE A 279 -9.45 2.05 15.01
N TYR A 280 -10.45 2.83 15.42
CA TYR A 280 -11.82 2.64 14.94
C TYR A 280 -11.96 3.12 13.48
N HIS A 281 -12.95 2.61 12.74
CA HIS A 281 -13.11 2.90 11.32
C HIS A 281 -13.21 4.41 11.03
N LEU A 282 -13.80 5.19 11.93
CA LEU A 282 -13.89 6.65 11.78
C LEU A 282 -12.51 7.32 11.89
N GLY A 283 -11.58 6.77 12.66
CA GLY A 283 -10.19 7.24 12.71
C GLY A 283 -9.47 7.07 11.37
N HIS A 284 -9.74 5.98 10.63
CA HIS A 284 -9.24 5.81 9.26
C HIS A 284 -9.78 6.90 8.33
N ILE A 285 -11.10 7.15 8.38
CA ILE A 285 -11.77 8.14 7.52
C ILE A 285 -11.27 9.55 7.83
N LYS A 286 -11.18 9.93 9.11
CA LYS A 286 -10.68 11.24 9.53
C LYS A 286 -9.23 11.47 9.12
N MET A 287 -8.38 10.44 9.17
CA MET A 287 -7.01 10.56 8.65
C MET A 287 -6.99 10.76 7.14
N MET A 288 -7.79 9.99 6.39
CA MET A 288 -7.92 10.20 4.94
C MET A 288 -8.39 11.63 4.65
N ALA A 289 -9.38 12.12 5.41
CA ALA A 289 -9.93 13.47 5.23
C ALA A 289 -8.91 14.56 5.55
N ALA A 290 -8.01 14.33 6.52
CA ALA A 290 -6.96 15.29 6.85
C ALA A 290 -5.93 15.48 5.72
N VAL A 291 -5.68 14.46 4.90
CA VAL A 291 -4.68 14.52 3.81
C VAL A 291 -5.29 14.73 2.42
N GLN A 292 -6.58 14.38 2.22
CA GLN A 292 -7.27 14.46 0.94
C GLN A 292 -7.25 15.87 0.29
N PRO A 293 -7.38 16.98 1.06
CA PRO A 293 -7.26 18.32 0.52
C PRO A 293 -5.91 18.63 -0.10
N PHE A 294 -4.87 17.85 0.20
CA PHE A 294 -3.52 18.06 -0.29
C PHE A 294 -3.08 16.99 -1.28
N ILE A 295 -4.02 16.26 -1.88
CA ILE A 295 -3.74 15.29 -2.94
C ILE A 295 -4.50 15.72 -4.20
N SER A 296 -3.78 15.88 -5.30
CA SER A 296 -4.37 16.25 -6.60
C SER A 296 -5.25 15.12 -7.16
N GLY A 297 -4.77 13.87 -7.10
CA GLY A 297 -5.58 12.67 -7.38
C GLY A 297 -6.37 12.16 -6.17
N ALA A 298 -6.42 10.84 -5.97
CA ALA A 298 -7.16 10.20 -4.88
C ALA A 298 -6.25 9.43 -3.90
N ILE A 299 -6.89 8.84 -2.89
CA ILE A 299 -6.25 8.00 -1.87
C ILE A 299 -6.72 6.56 -2.06
N SER A 300 -5.78 5.64 -2.20
CA SER A 300 -6.01 4.21 -2.25
C SER A 300 -5.65 3.60 -0.88
N LYS A 301 -6.51 3.89 0.09
CA LYS A 301 -6.45 3.35 1.45
C LYS A 301 -7.72 2.57 1.72
N THR A 302 -7.56 1.47 2.45
CA THR A 302 -8.68 0.64 2.88
C THR A 302 -9.12 1.04 4.28
N VAL A 303 -10.43 1.25 4.47
CA VAL A 303 -11.04 1.38 5.80
C VAL A 303 -11.26 -0.02 6.34
N ASN A 304 -10.49 -0.39 7.35
CA ASN A 304 -10.58 -1.70 8.00
C ASN A 304 -11.74 -1.69 9.01
N LEU A 305 -12.60 -2.69 8.91
CA LEU A 305 -13.71 -2.95 9.81
C LEU A 305 -13.50 -4.30 10.50
N PRO A 306 -13.87 -4.44 11.78
CA PRO A 306 -13.81 -5.72 12.48
C PRO A 306 -14.82 -6.72 11.90
N SER A 307 -14.64 -8.00 12.20
CA SER A 307 -15.46 -9.09 11.65
C SER A 307 -16.93 -9.03 12.09
N ASP A 308 -17.21 -8.41 13.23
CA ASP A 308 -18.54 -8.14 13.78
C ASP A 308 -19.19 -6.84 13.25
N ALA A 309 -18.53 -6.12 12.33
CA ALA A 309 -19.09 -4.91 11.74
C ALA A 309 -20.41 -5.16 10.99
N THR A 310 -21.38 -4.30 11.27
CA THR A 310 -22.75 -4.35 10.76
C THR A 310 -22.88 -3.68 9.39
N VAL A 311 -24.05 -3.87 8.74
CA VAL A 311 -24.40 -3.13 7.52
C VAL A 311 -24.44 -1.62 7.76
N GLU A 312 -24.89 -1.20 8.95
CA GLU A 312 -24.95 0.22 9.31
C GLU A 312 -23.55 0.80 9.47
N ASP A 313 -22.59 0.06 10.03
CA ASP A 313 -21.19 0.49 10.10
C ASP A 313 -20.61 0.73 8.70
N VAL A 314 -20.85 -0.20 7.76
CA VAL A 314 -20.39 -0.06 6.37
C VAL A 314 -21.03 1.17 5.71
N LYS A 315 -22.35 1.37 5.89
CA LYS A 315 -23.06 2.55 5.39
C LYS A 315 -22.47 3.84 5.98
N ASN A 316 -22.21 3.87 7.29
CA ASN A 316 -21.62 5.02 7.96
C ASN A 316 -20.24 5.37 7.39
N VAL A 317 -19.41 4.37 7.03
CA VAL A 317 -18.12 4.62 6.37
C VAL A 317 -18.29 5.42 5.07
N PHE A 318 -19.23 5.05 4.20
CA PHE A 318 -19.48 5.76 2.95
C PHE A 318 -20.10 7.15 3.20
N MET A 319 -21.06 7.26 4.12
CA MET A 319 -21.74 8.52 4.42
C MET A 319 -20.78 9.56 5.05
N GLU A 320 -19.96 9.15 6.01
CA GLU A 320 -18.95 10.02 6.63
C GLU A 320 -17.86 10.39 5.63
N GLY A 321 -17.45 9.45 4.80
CA GLY A 321 -16.53 9.71 3.70
C GLY A 321 -16.99 10.80 2.75
N TRP A 322 -18.24 10.71 2.31
CA TRP A 322 -18.85 11.73 1.45
C TRP A 322 -18.95 13.08 2.15
N ARG A 323 -19.42 13.12 3.42
CA ARG A 323 -19.51 14.35 4.23
C ARG A 323 -18.16 15.04 4.38
N LEU A 324 -17.09 14.27 4.53
CA LEU A 324 -15.71 14.75 4.69
C LEU A 324 -15.00 15.01 3.36
N GLY A 325 -15.68 14.87 2.22
CA GLY A 325 -15.13 15.21 0.91
C GLY A 325 -14.09 14.21 0.37
N LEU A 326 -14.11 12.96 0.82
CA LEU A 326 -13.22 11.93 0.29
C LEU A 326 -13.55 11.61 -1.17
N LYS A 327 -12.51 11.59 -2.02
CA LYS A 327 -12.67 11.34 -3.46
C LYS A 327 -12.89 9.86 -3.77
N ALA A 328 -12.38 8.97 -2.92
CA ALA A 328 -12.51 7.53 -3.07
C ALA A 328 -12.50 6.84 -1.70
N ILE A 329 -13.27 5.75 -1.58
CA ILE A 329 -13.30 4.89 -0.40
C ILE A 329 -13.26 3.42 -0.84
N ALA A 330 -12.43 2.65 -0.17
CA ALA A 330 -12.47 1.20 -0.17
C ALA A 330 -12.70 0.71 1.25
N VAL A 331 -13.51 -0.35 1.39
CA VAL A 331 -13.82 -0.96 2.69
C VAL A 331 -13.34 -2.40 2.69
N TYR A 332 -12.75 -2.81 3.80
CA TYR A 332 -12.45 -4.21 4.07
C TYR A 332 -12.97 -4.59 5.45
N ARG A 333 -13.87 -5.56 5.49
CA ARG A 333 -14.32 -6.19 6.73
C ARG A 333 -13.47 -7.44 6.98
N ASP A 334 -12.91 -7.56 8.18
CA ASP A 334 -12.14 -8.74 8.55
C ASP A 334 -12.97 -10.03 8.36
N GLY A 335 -12.31 -11.08 7.89
CA GLY A 335 -12.95 -12.37 7.58
C GLY A 335 -13.77 -12.40 6.28
N SER A 336 -13.91 -11.29 5.54
CA SER A 336 -14.71 -11.23 4.30
C SER A 336 -14.07 -11.87 3.06
N LYS A 337 -12.77 -12.17 3.10
CA LYS A 337 -12.04 -12.86 2.01
C LYS A 337 -11.57 -14.24 2.46
N SER A 338 -11.70 -15.23 1.57
CA SER A 338 -11.34 -16.63 1.80
C SER A 338 -9.84 -16.89 1.96
N ILE A 339 -9.00 -16.04 1.35
CA ILE A 339 -7.53 -16.06 1.48
C ILE A 339 -7.10 -14.67 1.92
N GLN A 340 -6.46 -14.59 3.08
CA GLN A 340 -5.85 -13.38 3.60
C GLN A 340 -4.33 -13.50 3.48
N PRO A 341 -3.61 -12.49 2.96
CA PRO A 341 -2.15 -12.49 2.94
C PRO A 341 -1.53 -12.53 4.34
N LEU A 342 -2.23 -12.00 5.34
CA LEU A 342 -1.81 -11.89 6.74
C LEU A 342 -2.92 -12.41 7.65
N ASN A 343 -2.61 -13.43 8.46
CA ASN A 343 -3.52 -13.98 9.46
C ASN A 343 -3.08 -13.53 10.85
N LEU A 344 -4.03 -13.04 11.65
CA LEU A 344 -3.80 -12.59 13.03
C LEU A 344 -3.64 -13.73 14.04
N THR A 345 -3.94 -14.98 13.64
CA THR A 345 -3.86 -16.15 14.51
C THR A 345 -3.17 -17.32 13.81
N LYS A 346 -2.43 -18.14 14.59
CA LYS A 346 -1.86 -19.41 14.11
C LYS A 346 -2.95 -20.40 13.67
N ASP A 347 -4.15 -20.30 14.25
CA ASP A 347 -5.11 -21.43 14.32
C ASP A 347 -6.15 -21.48 13.20
N GLN A 348 -6.32 -20.43 12.39
CA GLN A 348 -7.33 -20.45 11.31
C GLN A 348 -6.93 -21.28 10.09
N LYS A 349 -5.65 -21.64 9.93
CA LYS A 349 -5.23 -22.63 8.91
C LYS A 349 -5.26 -24.06 9.43
N ALA A 350 -4.80 -24.29 10.67
CA ALA A 350 -4.72 -25.63 11.25
C ALA A 350 -6.09 -26.31 11.39
N LYS A 351 -7.12 -25.58 11.87
CA LYS A 351 -8.48 -26.14 11.96
C LYS A 351 -9.16 -26.41 10.62
N LYS A 352 -8.75 -25.74 9.54
CA LYS A 352 -9.29 -25.97 8.19
C LYS A 352 -8.61 -27.12 7.45
N GLU A 353 -7.40 -27.50 7.86
CA GLU A 353 -6.67 -28.62 7.24
C GLU A 353 -7.12 -29.97 7.84
N GLU A 354 -7.55 -30.02 9.10
CA GLU A 354 -8.05 -31.26 9.73
C GLU A 354 -9.51 -31.61 9.37
N GLU A 355 -10.37 -30.63 9.05
CA GLU A 355 -11.77 -30.88 8.64
C GLU A 355 -11.96 -31.10 7.12
N ALA A 356 -10.91 -30.91 6.30
CA ALA A 356 -10.99 -30.92 4.84
C ALA A 356 -10.65 -32.28 4.19
N GLY A 357 -11.24 -33.36 4.71
CA GLY A 357 -11.20 -34.68 4.08
C GLY A 357 -11.94 -34.70 2.73
N GLU A 358 -11.24 -35.18 1.68
CA GLU A 358 -11.68 -35.58 0.32
C GLU A 358 -12.49 -34.60 -0.56
N ASN A 359 -13.21 -33.61 -0.01
CA ASN A 359 -14.13 -32.74 -0.78
C ASN A 359 -13.48 -31.50 -1.45
N ASN A 360 -12.17 -31.28 -1.30
CA ASN A 360 -11.49 -30.04 -1.76
C ASN A 360 -10.77 -30.15 -3.13
N LEU A 361 -10.91 -31.26 -3.84
CA LEU A 361 -10.30 -31.42 -5.17
C LEU A 361 -11.12 -30.80 -6.30
N ILE A 362 -12.28 -30.19 -6.01
CA ILE A 362 -13.16 -29.60 -7.02
C ILE A 362 -13.31 -28.11 -6.75
N GLU A 363 -12.77 -27.29 -7.63
CA GLU A 363 -12.82 -25.83 -7.54
C GLU A 363 -13.72 -25.29 -8.66
N LYS A 364 -14.82 -24.62 -8.32
CA LYS A 364 -15.73 -23.99 -9.29
C LYS A 364 -15.40 -22.51 -9.43
N ILE A 365 -14.98 -22.08 -10.61
CA ILE A 365 -14.68 -20.67 -10.93
C ILE A 365 -15.43 -20.30 -12.21
N ASN A 366 -16.31 -19.30 -12.15
CA ASN A 366 -17.02 -18.73 -13.32
C ASN A 366 -17.71 -19.79 -14.22
N GLY A 367 -18.34 -20.81 -13.63
CA GLY A 367 -19.02 -21.89 -14.36
C GLY A 367 -18.11 -23.01 -14.87
N TYR A 368 -16.79 -22.92 -14.65
CA TYR A 368 -15.83 -23.98 -14.94
C TYR A 368 -15.54 -24.80 -13.69
N THR A 369 -15.51 -26.12 -13.85
CA THR A 369 -15.10 -27.04 -12.78
C THR A 369 -13.65 -27.43 -13.02
N ARG A 370 -12.77 -26.96 -12.14
CA ARG A 370 -11.38 -27.38 -12.09
C ARG A 370 -11.24 -28.53 -11.11
N ARG A 371 -10.73 -29.67 -11.57
CA ARG A 371 -10.38 -30.78 -10.68
C ARG A 371 -8.89 -30.71 -10.38
N LYS A 372 -8.52 -30.66 -9.10
CA LYS A 372 -7.13 -30.81 -8.65
C LYS A 372 -6.77 -32.28 -8.58
N LEU A 373 -5.52 -32.58 -8.85
CA LEU A 373 -4.95 -33.90 -8.59
C LEU A 373 -4.60 -33.99 -7.09
N PRO A 374 -4.86 -35.13 -6.43
CA PRO A 374 -4.44 -35.38 -5.05
C PRO A 374 -2.92 -35.53 -4.97
N ASP A 375 -2.31 -35.18 -3.85
CA ASP A 375 -0.85 -35.13 -3.66
C ASP A 375 -0.16 -36.44 -4.05
N GLU A 376 -0.77 -37.59 -3.71
CA GLU A 376 -0.36 -38.91 -4.18
C GLU A 376 -1.25 -39.40 -5.31
N ARG A 377 -0.62 -39.87 -6.40
CA ARG A 377 -1.34 -40.25 -7.63
C ARG A 377 -0.57 -41.23 -8.50
N PRO A 378 -1.27 -42.10 -9.25
CA PRO A 378 -0.65 -42.91 -10.29
C PRO A 378 0.01 -42.01 -11.34
N SER A 379 1.21 -42.38 -11.78
CA SER A 379 1.92 -41.71 -12.87
C SER A 379 2.58 -42.73 -13.78
N MET A 380 2.82 -42.33 -15.03
CA MET A 380 3.57 -43.12 -16.01
C MET A 380 4.65 -42.24 -16.61
N THR A 381 5.87 -42.78 -16.70
CA THR A 381 7.02 -42.11 -17.31
C THR A 381 7.46 -42.86 -18.55
N HIS A 382 7.57 -42.15 -19.66
CA HIS A 382 8.04 -42.69 -20.94
C HIS A 382 9.33 -41.98 -21.36
N LYS A 383 10.39 -42.76 -21.63
CA LYS A 383 11.65 -42.24 -22.17
C LYS A 383 11.54 -42.09 -23.68
N PHE A 384 11.95 -40.94 -24.22
CA PHE A 384 11.98 -40.67 -25.65
C PHE A 384 13.24 -39.89 -26.05
N SER A 385 13.52 -39.78 -27.36
CA SER A 385 14.65 -39.00 -27.88
C SER A 385 14.20 -38.24 -29.13
N VAL A 386 14.53 -36.94 -29.19
CA VAL A 386 14.27 -36.09 -30.36
C VAL A 386 15.55 -35.36 -30.70
N GLY A 387 16.02 -35.49 -31.94
CA GLY A 387 17.25 -34.79 -32.40
C GLY A 387 18.50 -35.12 -31.58
N GLY A 388 18.58 -36.33 -31.00
CA GLY A 388 19.70 -36.75 -30.14
C GLY A 388 19.59 -36.32 -28.67
N PHE A 389 18.52 -35.63 -28.28
CA PHE A 389 18.26 -35.25 -26.89
C PHE A 389 17.37 -36.29 -26.21
N GLU A 390 17.93 -37.06 -25.28
CA GLU A 390 17.16 -37.95 -24.42
C GLU A 390 16.30 -37.15 -23.43
N SER A 391 15.02 -37.49 -23.35
CA SER A 391 14.04 -36.84 -22.49
C SER A 391 13.04 -37.85 -21.91
N TYR A 392 12.34 -37.44 -20.86
CA TYR A 392 11.36 -38.22 -20.15
C TYR A 392 10.04 -37.47 -20.09
N LEU A 393 8.95 -38.11 -20.51
CA LEU A 393 7.59 -37.60 -20.39
C LEU A 393 6.92 -38.28 -19.20
N THR A 394 6.59 -37.53 -18.15
CA THR A 394 5.85 -38.05 -17.00
C THR A 394 4.41 -37.52 -17.03
N VAL A 395 3.44 -38.42 -16.99
CA VAL A 395 2.01 -38.09 -16.96
C VAL A 395 1.41 -38.54 -15.64
N GLY A 396 0.82 -37.62 -14.89
CA GLY A 396 0.07 -37.91 -13.66
C GLY A 396 -1.42 -38.11 -13.96
N PHE A 397 -2.05 -39.10 -13.33
CA PHE A 397 -3.44 -39.50 -13.58
C PHE A 397 -4.35 -39.25 -12.38
N TYR A 398 -5.62 -38.94 -12.65
CA TYR A 398 -6.64 -38.88 -11.61
C TYR A 398 -6.93 -40.29 -11.07
N PRO A 399 -6.84 -40.53 -9.75
CA PRO A 399 -7.19 -41.82 -9.16
C PRO A 399 -8.63 -42.24 -9.52
N GLY A 400 -8.82 -43.54 -9.74
CA GLY A 400 -10.10 -44.15 -10.11
C GLY A 400 -10.55 -43.97 -11.56
N THR A 401 -10.15 -42.89 -12.25
CA THR A 401 -10.55 -42.66 -13.66
C THR A 401 -9.45 -42.91 -14.68
N GLN A 402 -8.18 -42.95 -14.24
CA GLN A 402 -6.99 -43.06 -15.10
C GLN A 402 -6.94 -42.00 -16.22
N LYS A 403 -7.66 -40.88 -16.07
CA LYS A 403 -7.58 -39.76 -17.01
C LYS A 403 -6.32 -38.94 -16.71
N PRO A 404 -5.59 -38.47 -17.73
CA PRO A 404 -4.39 -37.67 -17.53
C PRO A 404 -4.76 -36.29 -16.97
N GLY A 405 -4.14 -35.89 -15.86
CA GLY A 405 -4.39 -34.60 -15.20
C GLY A 405 -3.20 -33.63 -15.27
N GLU A 406 -1.98 -34.13 -15.43
CA GLU A 406 -0.79 -33.29 -15.59
C GLU A 406 0.30 -34.00 -16.38
N THR A 407 1.28 -33.23 -16.84
CA THR A 407 2.34 -33.67 -17.73
C THR A 407 3.60 -32.86 -17.42
N PHE A 408 4.72 -33.55 -17.29
CA PHE A 408 6.05 -32.99 -17.11
C PHE A 408 6.97 -33.56 -18.19
N ILE A 409 7.91 -32.73 -18.67
CA ILE A 409 8.94 -33.18 -19.61
C ILE A 409 10.29 -32.82 -18.99
N THR A 410 11.11 -33.83 -18.72
CA THR A 410 12.47 -33.63 -18.19
C THR A 410 13.47 -34.00 -19.29
N THR A 411 14.39 -33.09 -19.61
CA THR A 411 15.45 -33.33 -20.61
C THR A 411 16.80 -33.46 -19.92
N ALA A 412 17.66 -34.38 -20.39
CA ALA A 412 18.95 -34.67 -19.74
C ALA A 412 19.98 -33.52 -19.76
N LYS A 413 19.77 -32.47 -20.56
CA LYS A 413 20.58 -31.24 -20.58
C LYS A 413 19.79 -30.07 -19.99
N GLU A 414 19.88 -29.92 -18.67
CA GLU A 414 19.31 -28.78 -17.94
C GLU A 414 19.95 -27.45 -18.41
N GLY A 415 19.16 -26.37 -18.41
CA GLY A 415 19.63 -25.01 -18.71
C GLY A 415 19.67 -24.60 -20.19
N SER A 416 19.16 -25.44 -21.11
CA SER A 416 19.02 -25.06 -22.53
C SER A 416 17.66 -24.39 -22.83
N THR A 417 17.61 -23.53 -23.86
CA THR A 417 16.35 -22.94 -24.37
C THR A 417 15.28 -23.99 -24.68
N VAL A 418 15.71 -25.19 -25.07
CA VAL A 418 14.84 -26.33 -25.37
C VAL A 418 14.14 -26.87 -24.11
N SER A 419 14.83 -26.89 -22.96
CA SER A 419 14.23 -27.29 -21.67
C SER A 419 13.10 -26.33 -21.27
N GLY A 420 13.35 -25.02 -21.33
CA GLY A 420 12.33 -24.01 -20.99
C GLY A 420 11.10 -24.06 -21.92
N LEU A 421 11.31 -24.37 -23.21
CA LEU A 421 10.21 -24.56 -24.16
C LEU A 421 9.36 -25.80 -23.82
N PHE A 422 9.99 -26.93 -23.51
CA PHE A 422 9.29 -28.14 -23.12
C PHE A 422 8.54 -27.99 -21.80
N ASP A 423 9.12 -27.31 -20.81
CA ASP A 423 8.44 -27.00 -19.54
C ASP A 423 7.21 -26.13 -19.75
N THR A 424 7.31 -25.14 -20.64
CA THR A 424 6.18 -24.27 -21.00
C THR A 424 5.05 -25.07 -21.63
N ILE A 425 5.36 -25.93 -22.60
CA ILE A 425 4.36 -26.78 -23.27
C ILE A 425 3.72 -27.75 -22.28
N ALA A 426 4.52 -28.42 -21.44
CA ALA A 426 4.04 -29.36 -20.44
C ALA A 426 3.11 -28.68 -19.42
N THR A 427 3.45 -27.45 -19.01
CA THR A 427 2.63 -26.63 -18.10
C THR A 427 1.29 -26.24 -18.74
N LEU A 428 1.31 -25.75 -19.99
CA LEU A 428 0.09 -25.38 -20.72
C LEU A 428 -0.85 -26.58 -20.92
N ILE A 429 -0.31 -27.73 -21.33
CA ILE A 429 -1.07 -28.98 -21.47
C ILE A 429 -1.70 -29.39 -20.13
N SER A 430 -0.94 -29.29 -19.04
CA SER A 430 -1.41 -29.59 -17.69
C SER A 430 -2.55 -28.66 -17.24
N MET A 431 -2.49 -27.37 -17.59
CA MET A 431 -3.55 -26.42 -17.29
C MET A 431 -4.84 -26.76 -18.04
N CYS A 432 -4.75 -27.08 -19.33
CA CYS A 432 -5.91 -27.47 -20.14
C CYS A 432 -6.59 -28.74 -19.61
N LYS A 433 -5.81 -29.76 -19.19
CA LYS A 433 -6.35 -31.03 -18.68
C LYS A 433 -7.05 -30.91 -17.32
N LYS A 434 -6.80 -29.83 -16.56
CA LYS A 434 -7.40 -29.59 -15.24
C LYS A 434 -8.76 -28.88 -15.31
N VAL A 435 -9.18 -28.38 -16.48
CA VAL A 435 -10.41 -27.60 -16.66
C VAL A 435 -11.41 -28.37 -17.53
N GLN A 436 -12.58 -28.72 -16.99
CA GLN A 436 -13.69 -29.28 -17.77
C GLN A 436 -14.82 -28.26 -17.89
N ARG A 437 -15.23 -27.99 -19.14
CA ARG A 437 -16.46 -27.25 -19.45
C ARG A 437 -17.57 -28.29 -19.58
N TYR A 438 -18.52 -28.31 -18.65
CA TYR A 438 -19.77 -29.03 -18.90
C TYR A 438 -20.54 -28.21 -19.94
N ALA A 439 -20.62 -28.72 -21.17
CA ALA A 439 -21.74 -28.37 -22.04
C ALA A 439 -22.97 -29.05 -21.43
N PHE A 440 -24.05 -28.29 -21.25
CA PHE A 440 -25.35 -28.84 -20.88
C PHE A 440 -25.83 -29.85 -21.93
#